data_AF-A0A946IY88-F1
#
_entry.id   AF-A0A946IY88-F1
#
_cell.length_a   1.000
_cell.length_b   1.000
_cell.length_c   1.000
_cell.angle_alpha   90.00
_cell.angle_beta   90.00
_cell.angle_gamma   90.00
#
_symmetry.space_group_name_H-M   'P 1'
#
loop_
_entity.id
_entity.type
_entity.pdbx_description
1 polymer ?
#
loop_
_entity_poly.entity_id
_entity_poly.type
_entity_poly.pdbx_seq_one_letter_code
_entity_poly.pdbx_strand_id
1 'polypeptide(L)'
;MKQLFNKDGLLVKNNIKAIQEELVRGTGFVMGANVSAFIQNQSLHQKYIVVSIDNGTSPPTEKRFVVGRIIEALELFQSELSIHD
;
A
#
# COMPACT_ATOMS: atom_id res chain seq x y z
N MET A 1 -1.40 -3.56 -17.93
CA MET A 1 -0.51 -3.71 -16.75
C MET A 1 -0.89 -2.65 -15.75
N LYS A 2 -1.24 -3.05 -14.52
CA LYS A 2 -1.52 -2.11 -13.43
C LYS A 2 -0.27 -1.28 -13.13
N GLN A 3 -0.38 0.02 -13.32
CA GLN A 3 0.68 0.96 -12.97
C GLN A 3 0.55 1.27 -11.49
N LEU A 4 1.67 1.16 -10.78
CA LEU A 4 1.78 1.59 -9.40
C LEU A 4 2.67 2.82 -9.36
N PHE A 5 2.37 3.73 -8.44
CA PHE A 5 3.10 4.97 -8.26
C PHE A 5 3.51 5.14 -6.81
N ASN A 6 4.67 5.72 -6.56
CA ASN A 6 5.08 6.12 -5.23
C ASN A 6 4.58 7.54 -4.90
N LYS A 7 4.95 8.07 -3.72
CA LYS A 7 4.54 9.41 -3.27
C LYS A 7 4.94 10.53 -4.23
N ASP A 8 6.02 10.35 -4.98
CA ASP A 8 6.58 11.35 -5.89
C ASP A 8 6.01 11.21 -7.33
N GLY A 9 5.08 10.29 -7.55
CA GLY A 9 4.51 10.01 -8.87
C GLY A 9 5.42 9.17 -9.77
N LEU A 10 6.45 8.53 -9.21
CA LEU A 10 7.35 7.64 -9.96
C LEU A 10 6.77 6.23 -10.05
N LEU A 11 6.99 5.58 -11.19
CA LEU A 11 6.51 4.22 -11.44
C LEU A 11 7.19 3.20 -10.51
N VAL A 12 6.37 2.38 -9.85
CA VAL A 12 6.78 1.24 -9.04
C VAL A 12 6.44 -0.05 -9.79
N LYS A 13 7.35 -1.02 -9.80
CA LYS A 13 7.08 -2.32 -10.41
C LYS A 13 6.00 -3.06 -9.63
N ASN A 14 5.00 -3.58 -10.33
CA ASN A 14 3.93 -4.38 -9.71
C ASN A 14 4.40 -5.81 -9.38
N ASN A 15 5.16 -5.97 -8.30
CA ASN A 15 5.48 -7.25 -7.66
C ASN A 15 5.74 -7.03 -6.17
N ILE A 16 5.54 -8.07 -5.35
CA ILE A 16 5.62 -7.98 -3.87
C ILE A 16 6.95 -7.36 -3.42
N LYS A 17 8.07 -7.80 -4.00
CA LYS A 17 9.40 -7.34 -3.60
C LYS A 17 9.59 -5.84 -3.83
N ALA A 18 9.24 -5.35 -5.01
CA ALA A 18 9.38 -3.93 -5.34
C ALA A 18 8.47 -3.03 -4.49
N ILE A 19 7.23 -3.47 -4.24
CA ILE A 19 6.29 -2.74 -3.37
C ILE A 19 6.82 -2.72 -1.93
N GLN A 20 7.33 -3.85 -1.44
CA GLN A 20 7.96 -3.93 -0.11
C GLN A 20 9.17 -3.01 0.01
N GLU A 21 10.04 -2.98 -1.00
CA GLU A 21 11.22 -2.10 -1.04
C GLU A 21 10.79 -0.63 -0.99
N GLU A 22 9.78 -0.23 -1.77
CA GLU A 22 9.27 1.15 -1.77
C GLU A 22 8.65 1.55 -0.41
N LEU A 23 7.94 0.63 0.25
CA LEU A 23 7.33 0.86 1.56
C LEU A 23 8.35 0.95 2.70
N VAL A 24 9.41 0.13 2.67
CA VAL A 24 10.33 0.03 3.81
C VAL A 24 11.58 0.91 3.64
N ARG A 25 12.05 1.10 2.41
CA ARG A 25 13.30 1.79 2.10
C ARG A 25 13.11 3.01 1.20
N GLY A 26 12.05 3.03 0.39
CA GLY A 26 11.70 4.14 -0.48
C GLY A 26 10.91 5.23 0.24
N THR A 27 9.88 5.75 -0.44
CA THR A 27 9.05 6.85 0.06
C THR A 27 8.08 6.45 1.18
N GLY A 28 7.94 5.15 1.45
CA GLY A 28 6.98 4.66 2.44
C GLY A 28 5.54 4.66 1.94
N PHE A 29 5.31 4.79 0.63
CA PHE A 29 3.99 4.89 0.04
C PHE A 29 3.96 4.28 -1.37
N VAL A 30 2.91 3.53 -1.68
CA VAL A 30 2.59 3.02 -3.01
C VAL A 30 1.10 3.15 -3.25
N MET A 31 0.68 3.59 -4.44
CA MET A 31 -0.72 3.63 -4.87
C MET A 31 -0.93 2.99 -6.23
N GLY A 32 -2.10 2.38 -6.39
CA GLY A 32 -2.74 2.04 -7.65
C GLY A 32 -4.08 2.78 -7.79
N ALA A 33 -4.88 2.40 -8.78
CA ALA A 33 -6.11 3.13 -9.13
C ALA A 33 -7.10 3.30 -7.95
N ASN A 34 -7.29 2.24 -7.16
CA ASN A 34 -8.34 2.17 -6.12
C ASN A 34 -7.80 1.68 -4.77
N VAL A 35 -6.48 1.61 -4.63
CA VAL A 35 -5.83 1.11 -3.42
C VAL A 35 -4.48 1.79 -3.21
N SER A 36 -4.15 2.12 -1.97
CA SER A 36 -2.83 2.58 -1.56
C SER A 36 -2.34 1.83 -0.34
N ALA A 37 -1.03 1.68 -0.23
CA ALA A 37 -0.34 1.14 0.93
C ALA A 37 0.70 2.16 1.41
N PHE A 38 0.75 2.44 2.71
CA PHE A 38 1.70 3.41 3.25
C PHE A 38 2.08 3.16 4.71
N ILE A 39 3.25 3.63 5.09
CA ILE A 39 3.72 3.58 6.49
C ILE A 39 3.17 4.77 7.26
N GLN A 40 2.47 4.49 8.35
CA GLN A 40 1.98 5.48 9.29
C GLN A 40 2.65 5.30 10.65
N ASN A 41 3.22 6.37 11.18
CA ASN A 41 3.74 6.38 12.55
C ASN A 41 2.58 6.66 13.52
N GLN A 42 2.29 5.73 14.43
CA GLN A 42 1.38 5.98 15.55
C GLN A 42 2.14 6.62 16.73
N SER A 43 3.40 6.24 16.93
CA SER A 43 4.31 6.83 17.91
C SER A 43 5.76 6.75 17.41
N LEU A 44 6.72 7.22 18.21
CA LEU A 44 8.15 7.12 17.89
C LEU A 44 8.60 5.67 17.63
N HIS A 45 7.97 4.69 18.30
CA HIS A 45 8.36 3.29 18.24
C HIS A 45 7.34 2.39 17.53
N GLN A 46 6.13 2.89 17.27
CA GLN A 46 5.07 2.11 16.63
C GLN A 46 4.74 2.66 15.26
N LYS A 47 4.97 1.81 14.26
CA LYS A 47 4.61 2.06 12.86
C LYS A 47 3.62 0.99 12.41
N TYR A 48 2.68 1.41 11.58
CA TYR A 48 1.75 0.53 10.88
C TYR A 48 1.96 0.65 9.39
N ILE A 49 1.68 -0.44 8.69
CA ILE A 49 1.39 -0.42 7.27
C ILE A 49 -0.12 -0.26 7.17
N VAL A 50 -0.57 0.80 6.51
CA VAL A 50 -1.97 1.09 6.27
C VAL A 50 -2.26 0.79 4.81
N VAL A 51 -3.25 -0.06 4.56
CA VAL A 51 -3.82 -0.28 3.23
C VAL A 51 -5.14 0.46 3.19
N SER A 52 -5.23 1.48 2.34
CA SER A 52 -6.44 2.26 2.11
C SER A 52 -7.06 1.86 0.79
N ILE A 53 -8.34 1.49 0.81
CA ILE A 53 -9.11 1.00 -0.33
C ILE A 53 -10.19 2.03 -0.62
N ASP A 54 -10.20 2.54 -1.85
CA ASP A 54 -11.20 3.49 -2.34
C ASP A 54 -11.97 2.86 -3.49
N ASN A 55 -13.23 2.52 -3.24
CA ASN A 55 -14.11 1.93 -4.24
C ASN A 55 -14.93 2.98 -5.01
N GLY A 56 -14.65 4.27 -4.83
CA GLY A 56 -15.28 5.40 -5.52
C GLY A 56 -16.77 5.63 -5.17
N THR A 57 -17.35 4.80 -4.31
CA THR A 57 -18.79 4.80 -3.98
C THR A 57 -19.06 5.04 -2.50
N SER A 58 -18.05 4.82 -1.66
CA SER A 58 -18.13 4.99 -0.21
C SER A 58 -16.83 5.61 0.32
N PRO A 59 -16.82 6.17 1.53
CA PRO A 59 -15.60 6.65 2.15
C PRO A 59 -14.52 5.56 2.14
N PRO A 60 -13.25 5.92 1.88
CA PRO A 60 -12.16 4.94 1.84
C PRO A 60 -12.09 4.14 3.14
N THR A 61 -11.84 2.85 2.99
CA THR A 61 -11.66 1.96 4.14
C THR A 61 -10.18 1.71 4.38
N GLU A 62 -9.76 1.76 5.65
CA GLU A 62 -8.37 1.50 6.04
C GLU A 62 -8.25 0.17 6.78
N LYS A 63 -7.26 -0.63 6.41
CA LYS A 63 -6.78 -1.77 7.21
C LYS A 63 -5.35 -1.53 7.66
N ARG A 64 -5.10 -1.72 8.95
CA ARG A 64 -3.80 -1.45 9.57
C ARG A 64 -3.11 -2.76 9.97
N PHE A 65 -1.84 -2.86 9.65
CA PHE A 65 -0.99 -4.00 9.94
C PHE A 65 0.24 -3.53 10.69
N VAL A 66 0.69 -4.27 11.70
CA VAL A 66 2.01 -4.05 12.28
C VAL A 66 3.08 -4.37 11.23
N VAL A 67 4.23 -3.70 11.27
CA VAL A 67 5.30 -3.87 10.25
C VAL A 67 5.74 -5.32 10.07
N GLY A 68 5.73 -6.13 11.13
CA GLY A 68 6.04 -7.57 11.06
C GLY A 68 5.09 -8.40 10.19
N ARG A 69 3.89 -7.88 9.87
CA ARG A 69 2.87 -8.50 9.01
C ARG A 69 2.83 -7.88 7.62
N ILE A 70 3.98 -7.41 7.12
CA ILE A 70 4.07 -6.75 5.81
C ILE A 70 3.58 -7.61 4.66
N ILE A 71 3.83 -8.92 4.69
CA ILE A 71 3.40 -9.83 3.63
C ILE A 71 1.87 -9.84 3.52
N GLU A 72 1.15 -9.93 4.64
CA GLU A 72 -0.31 -9.92 4.64
C GLU A 72 -0.90 -8.59 4.17
N ALA A 73 -0.25 -7.47 4.52
CA ALA A 73 -0.65 -6.15 4.02
C ALA A 73 -0.49 -6.07 2.49
N LEU A 74 0.60 -6.64 1.96
CA LEU A 74 0.87 -6.67 0.52
C LEU A 74 -0.05 -7.63 -0.23
N GLU A 75 -0.41 -8.77 0.36
CA GLU A 75 -1.40 -9.70 -0.19
C GLU A 75 -2.77 -9.03 -0.30
N LEU A 76 -3.22 -8.33 0.75
CA LEU A 76 -4.43 -7.53 0.70
C LEU A 76 -4.33 -6.47 -0.41
N PHE A 77 -3.25 -5.68 -0.43
CA PHE A 77 -3.05 -4.66 -1.45
C PHE A 77 -3.16 -5.22 -2.87
N GLN A 78 -2.51 -6.36 -3.15
CA GLN A 78 -2.58 -6.98 -4.47
C GLN A 78 -3.95 -7.59 -4.81
N SER A 79 -4.65 -8.12 -3.81
CA SER A 79 -6.03 -8.60 -3.97
C SER A 79 -6.96 -7.47 -4.39
N GLU A 80 -6.91 -6.33 -3.69
CA GLU A 80 -7.74 -5.15 -3.98
C GLU A 80 -7.36 -4.51 -5.31
N LEU A 81 -6.06 -4.48 -5.63
CA LEU A 81 -5.59 -4.08 -6.95
C LEU A 81 -6.15 -5.01 -8.05
N SER A 82 -6.48 -6.26 -7.73
CA SER A 82 -6.99 -7.28 -8.66
C SER A 82 -8.49 -7.25 -8.89
N ILE A 83 -9.27 -6.85 -7.88
CA ILE A 83 -10.74 -6.91 -7.89
C ILE A 83 -11.36 -5.76 -8.69
N HIS A 84 -10.74 -4.58 -8.69
CA HIS A 84 -11.29 -3.38 -9.32
C HIS A 84 -10.81 -3.15 -10.76
N ASP A 85 -10.69 -4.23 -11.55
CA ASP A 85 -10.57 -4.20 -13.03
C ASP A 85 -11.96 -4.28 -13.69
#